data_AF-A0A943F6K3-F1
#
_entry.id   AF-A0A943F6K3-F1
#
_cell.length_a   1.000
_cell.length_b   1.000
_cell.length_c   1.000
_cell.angle_alpha   90.00
_cell.angle_beta   90.00
_cell.angle_gamma   90.00
#
_symmetry.space_group_name_H-M   'P 1'
#
loop_
_entity.id
_entity.type
_entity.pdbx_description
1 polymer ?
#
loop_
_entity_poly.entity_id
_entity_poly.type
_entity_poly.pdbx_seq_one_letter_code
_entity_poly.pdbx_strand_id
1 'polypeptide(L)'
;MGQFFSDNVEKALQYIYYENKGYARHGQEGFQLLTDASAAGDGDATCILARCLSGPQYVWKGFGFPEESDEKVEALYRLAVEQGSAIGMLVAIRSGVLSVGL
;
A
#
# COMPACT_ATOMS: atom_id res chain seq x y z
N MET A 1 3.38 -13.70 12.27
CA MET A 1 3.29 -12.36 11.70
C MET A 1 3.54 -11.33 12.80
N GLY A 2 3.75 -10.07 12.46
CA GLY A 2 3.82 -8.95 13.40
C GLY A 2 5.24 -8.48 13.77
N GLN A 3 6.27 -8.87 12.99
CA GLN A 3 7.66 -8.56 13.36
C GLN A 3 8.11 -7.20 12.82
N PHE A 4 7.68 -6.86 11.60
CA PHE A 4 8.10 -5.64 10.92
C PHE A 4 6.91 -4.78 10.46
N PHE A 5 5.77 -5.42 10.20
CA PHE A 5 4.51 -4.75 9.93
C PHE A 5 3.40 -5.35 10.81
N SER A 6 2.21 -4.74 10.81
CA SER A 6 1.04 -5.35 11.44
C SER A 6 0.69 -6.70 10.79
N ASP A 7 -0.02 -7.57 11.52
CA ASP A 7 -0.45 -8.86 10.99
C ASP A 7 -1.26 -8.74 9.70
N ASN A 8 -2.09 -7.69 9.59
CA ASN A 8 -2.88 -7.40 8.41
C ASN A 8 -1.99 -7.03 7.21
N VAL A 9 -1.00 -6.17 7.43
CA VAL A 9 -0.06 -5.76 6.37
C VAL A 9 0.81 -6.92 5.93
N GLU A 10 1.38 -7.71 6.84
CA GLU A 10 2.18 -8.87 6.47
C GLU A 10 1.37 -9.90 5.68
N LYS A 11 0.11 -10.14 6.08
CA LYS A 11 -0.79 -11.03 5.34
C LYS A 11 -1.15 -10.49 3.95
N ALA A 12 -1.38 -9.18 3.83
CA ALA A 12 -1.63 -8.56 2.54
C ALA A 12 -0.42 -8.65 1.61
N LEU A 13 0.80 -8.40 2.13
CA LEU A 13 2.04 -8.56 1.37
C LEU A 13 2.22 -10.00 0.86
N GLN A 14 1.92 -10.98 1.72
CA GLN A 14 1.93 -12.38 1.34
C GLN A 14 0.99 -12.63 0.15
N TYR A 15 -0.26 -12.16 0.22
CA TYR A 15 -1.26 -12.39 -0.82
C TYR A 15 -1.02 -11.62 -2.12
N ILE A 16 -0.48 -10.40 -2.05
CA ILE A 16 -0.34 -9.52 -3.21
C ILE A 16 1.01 -9.73 -3.90
N TYR A 17 2.10 -9.94 -3.14
CA TYR A 17 3.47 -9.86 -3.66
C TYR A 17 4.26 -11.16 -3.56
N TYR A 18 4.00 -12.03 -2.58
CA TYR A 18 4.86 -13.19 -2.32
C TYR A 18 4.26 -14.52 -2.77
N GLU A 19 2.94 -14.65 -2.78
CA GLU A 19 2.27 -15.84 -3.31
C GLU A 19 2.26 -15.83 -4.85
N ASN A 20 3.18 -16.60 -5.45
CA ASN A 20 3.25 -16.81 -6.91
C ASN A 20 2.14 -17.72 -7.47
N LYS A 21 1.17 -18.15 -6.66
CA LYS A 21 0.04 -18.99 -7.09
C LYS A 21 -1.14 -18.07 -7.37
N GLY A 22 -1.22 -17.58 -8.60
CA GLY A 22 -2.17 -16.55 -9.07
C GLY A 22 -3.65 -16.84 -8.82
N TYR A 23 -4.11 -16.66 -7.59
CA TYR A 23 -5.52 -16.63 -7.23
C TYR A 23 -5.95 -15.18 -7.08
N ALA A 24 -6.70 -14.66 -8.05
CA ALA A 24 -7.26 -13.31 -8.01
C ALA A 24 -8.01 -13.02 -6.69
N ARG A 25 -8.62 -14.05 -6.10
CA ARG A 25 -9.28 -14.00 -4.79
C ARG A 25 -8.35 -13.58 -3.64
N HIS A 26 -7.13 -14.12 -3.55
CA HIS A 26 -6.20 -13.73 -2.48
C HIS A 26 -5.77 -12.27 -2.64
N GLY A 27 -5.59 -11.80 -3.88
CA GLY A 27 -5.33 -10.38 -4.13
C GLY A 27 -6.44 -9.48 -3.58
N GLN A 28 -7.70 -9.81 -3.88
CA GLN A 28 -8.85 -9.05 -3.36
C GLN A 28 -8.92 -9.09 -1.83
N GLU A 29 -8.66 -10.24 -1.21
CA GLU A 29 -8.57 -10.34 0.25
C GLU A 29 -7.42 -9.49 0.81
N GLY A 30 -6.26 -9.49 0.18
CA GLY A 30 -5.12 -8.64 0.55
C GLY A 30 -5.42 -7.15 0.42
N PHE A 31 -6.11 -6.75 -0.65
CA PHE A 31 -6.52 -5.37 -0.86
C PHE A 31 -7.52 -4.90 0.21
N GLN A 32 -8.47 -5.75 0.58
CA GLN A 32 -9.40 -5.46 1.66
C GLN A 32 -8.68 -5.30 3.00
N LEU A 33 -7.74 -6.19 3.31
CA LEU A 33 -6.92 -6.08 4.53
C LEU A 33 -6.17 -4.74 4.60
N LEU A 34 -5.59 -4.28 3.50
CA LEU A 34 -4.93 -2.98 3.43
C LEU A 34 -5.92 -1.82 3.59
N THR A 35 -7.10 -1.92 2.97
CA THR A 35 -8.16 -0.91 3.07
C THR A 35 -8.63 -0.74 4.51
N ASP A 36 -8.92 -1.85 5.19
CA ASP A 36 -9.42 -1.84 6.57
C ASP A 36 -8.33 -1.34 7.54
N ALA A 37 -7.09 -1.80 7.38
CA ALA A 37 -5.97 -1.36 8.21
C ALA A 37 -5.62 0.12 7.99
N SER A 38 -5.65 0.60 6.74
CA SER A 38 -5.46 2.01 6.41
C SER A 38 -6.53 2.88 7.07
N ALA A 39 -7.80 2.47 7.02
CA ALA A 39 -8.91 3.14 7.70
C ALA A 39 -8.76 3.14 9.23
N ALA A 40 -8.10 2.13 9.80
CA ALA A 40 -7.78 2.05 11.23
C ALA A 40 -6.54 2.85 11.64
N GLY A 41 -5.86 3.53 10.71
CA GLY A 41 -4.69 4.37 11.00
C GLY A 41 -3.34 3.68 10.79
N ASP A 42 -3.28 2.49 10.21
CA ASP A 42 -2.02 1.82 9.89
C ASP A 42 -1.36 2.49 8.68
N GLY A 43 -0.31 3.27 8.94
CA GLY A 43 0.40 4.02 7.91
C GLY A 43 1.08 3.13 6.86
N ASP A 44 1.58 1.96 7.24
CA ASP A 44 2.23 1.04 6.30
C ASP A 44 1.17 0.44 5.36
N ALA A 45 0.00 0.10 5.90
CA ALA A 45 -1.15 -0.30 5.09
C ALA A 45 -1.55 0.80 4.11
N THR A 46 -1.62 2.06 4.54
CA THR A 46 -1.94 3.20 3.69
C THR A 46 -0.91 3.36 2.56
N CYS A 47 0.39 3.24 2.85
CA CYS A 47 1.43 3.33 1.83
C CYS A 47 1.32 2.21 0.79
N ILE A 48 1.07 0.97 1.21
CA ILE A 48 0.98 -0.18 0.31
C ILE A 48 -0.33 -0.14 -0.48
N LEU A 49 -1.42 0.32 0.12
CA LEU A 49 -2.71 0.55 -0.55
C LEU A 49 -2.57 1.60 -1.67
N ALA A 50 -1.90 2.72 -1.39
CA ALA A 50 -1.60 3.74 -2.40
C ALA A 50 -0.83 3.14 -3.60
N ARG A 51 0.05 2.18 -3.33
CA ARG A 51 0.81 1.46 -4.36
C ARG A 51 -0.08 0.54 -5.20
N CYS A 52 -1.06 -0.11 -4.60
CA CYS A 52 -2.05 -0.93 -5.29
C CYS A 52 -2.95 -0.07 -6.21
N LEU A 53 -3.33 1.11 -5.73
CA LEU A 53 -4.17 2.08 -6.44
C LEU A 53 -3.42 2.85 -7.53
N SER A 54 -2.09 2.81 -7.53
CA SER A 54 -1.26 3.47 -8.54
C SER A 54 -1.25 2.76 -9.90
N GLY A 55 -1.74 1.51 -9.97
CA GLY A 55 -1.88 0.76 -11.23
C GLY A 55 -0.93 -0.43 -11.44
N PRO A 56 -1.04 -1.10 -12.60
CA PRO A 56 -0.43 -2.42 -12.88
C PRO A 56 1.09 -2.39 -13.02
N GLN A 57 1.70 -1.21 -13.04
CA GLN A 57 3.15 -1.04 -12.95
C GLN A 57 3.69 -1.37 -11.55
N TYR A 58 2.81 -1.52 -10.55
CA TYR A 58 3.18 -1.82 -9.17
C TYR A 58 2.47 -3.03 -8.55
N VAL A 59 1.46 -3.58 -9.21
CA VAL A 59 0.73 -4.78 -8.80
C VAL A 59 0.33 -5.61 -10.02
N TRP A 60 0.08 -6.91 -9.84
CA TRP A 60 -0.34 -7.75 -10.95
C TRP A 60 -1.74 -7.39 -11.45
N LYS A 61 -1.87 -7.06 -12.75
CA LYS A 61 -3.14 -6.65 -13.38
C LYS A 61 -4.28 -7.68 -13.18
N GLY A 62 -3.97 -8.96 -13.05
CA GLY A 62 -4.95 -10.03 -12.86
C GLY A 62 -5.76 -9.93 -11.56
N PHE A 63 -5.32 -9.12 -10.60
CA PHE A 63 -6.10 -8.84 -9.40
C PHE A 63 -7.30 -7.92 -9.66
N GLY A 64 -7.25 -7.07 -10.69
CA GLY A 64 -8.37 -6.16 -11.02
C GLY A 64 -8.65 -5.11 -9.96
N PHE A 65 -7.63 -4.61 -9.26
CA PHE A 65 -7.77 -3.48 -8.34
C PHE A 65 -8.16 -2.20 -9.09
N PRO A 66 -8.91 -1.30 -8.45
CA PRO A 66 -9.15 0.02 -9.03
C PRO A 66 -7.84 0.81 -9.12
N GLU A 67 -7.76 1.68 -10.13
CA GLU A 67 -6.70 2.67 -10.26
C GLU A 67 -7.27 4.03 -9.86
N GLU A 68 -6.50 4.80 -9.10
CA GLU A 68 -6.86 6.16 -8.70
C GLU A 68 -5.96 7.18 -9.39
N SER A 69 -6.40 8.44 -9.43
CA SER A 69 -5.58 9.51 -10.01
C SER A 69 -4.32 9.75 -9.18
N ASP A 70 -3.29 10.29 -9.82
CA ASP A 70 -2.02 10.61 -9.16
C ASP A 70 -2.25 11.49 -7.93
N GLU A 71 -3.14 12.49 -8.00
CA GLU A 71 -3.44 13.38 -6.87
C GLU A 71 -3.97 12.63 -5.63
N LYS A 72 -4.83 11.63 -5.84
CA LYS A 72 -5.35 10.80 -4.75
C LYS A 72 -4.28 9.88 -4.18
N VAL A 73 -3.46 9.28 -5.05
CA VAL A 73 -2.33 8.43 -4.64
C VAL A 73 -1.33 9.25 -3.82
N GLU A 74 -1.01 10.47 -4.24
CA GLU A 74 -0.14 11.37 -3.47
C GLU A 74 -0.74 11.75 -2.11
N ALA A 75 -2.05 12.00 -2.06
CA ALA A 75 -2.74 12.26 -0.79
C ALA A 75 -2.62 11.07 0.18
N LEU A 76 -2.71 9.84 -0.32
CA LEU A 76 -2.48 8.64 0.49
C LEU A 76 -1.03 8.53 0.96
N TYR A 77 -0.04 8.90 0.14
CA TYR A 77 1.35 8.92 0.60
C TYR A 77 1.56 9.96 1.71
N ARG A 78 0.94 11.14 1.64
CA ARG A 78 0.97 12.13 2.74
C ARG A 78 0.30 11.58 4.00
N LEU A 79 -0.86 10.95 3.86
CA LEU A 79 -1.58 10.31 4.97
C LEU A 79 -0.74 9.20 5.63
N ALA A 80 -0.06 8.37 4.84
CA ALA A 80 0.82 7.33 5.39
C ALA A 80 1.93 7.92 6.27
N VAL A 81 2.50 9.08 5.87
CA VAL A 81 3.48 9.80 6.66
C VAL A 81 2.88 10.35 7.95
N GLU A 82 1.70 10.96 7.87
CA GLU A 82 0.97 11.47 9.05
C GLU A 82 0.61 10.35 10.05
N GLN A 83 0.36 9.14 9.54
CA GLN A 83 0.12 7.93 10.32
C GLN A 83 1.41 7.26 10.84
N GLY A 84 2.58 7.86 10.62
CA GLY A 84 3.85 7.40 11.18
C GLY A 84 4.56 6.30 10.38
N SER A 85 4.18 6.07 9.12
CA SER A 85 4.82 5.05 8.28
C SER A 85 6.24 5.46 7.86
N ALA A 86 7.23 4.65 8.25
CA ALA A 86 8.60 4.82 7.78
C ALA A 86 8.73 4.56 6.28
N ILE A 87 8.08 3.51 5.75
CA ILE A 87 8.09 3.23 4.31
C ILE A 87 7.30 4.29 3.53
N GLY A 88 6.18 4.77 4.09
CA GLY A 88 5.41 5.89 3.55
C GLY A 88 6.25 7.15 3.37
N MET A 89 7.10 7.48 4.35
CA MET A 89 8.04 8.60 4.24
C MET A 89 9.04 8.42 3.09
N LEU A 90 9.67 7.24 2.98
CA LEU A 90 10.63 6.97 1.91
C LEU A 90 9.97 7.01 0.53
N VAL A 91 8.75 6.49 0.41
CA VAL A 91 7.99 6.52 -0.85
C VAL A 91 7.55 7.94 -1.18
N ALA A 92 7.06 8.72 -0.21
CA ALA A 92 6.67 10.10 -0.42
C ALA A 92 7.86 10.96 -0.92
N ILE A 93 9.06 10.76 -0.35
CA ILE A 93 10.28 11.44 -0.81
C ILE A 93 10.64 11.00 -2.23
N ARG A 94 10.68 9.68 -2.49
CA ARG A 94 11.04 9.14 -3.81
C ARG A 94 10.09 9.59 -4.91
N SER A 95 8.82 9.79 -4.58
CA SER A 95 7.78 10.23 -5.52
C SER A 95 7.68 11.76 -5.65
N GLY A 96 8.48 12.55 -4.91
CA GLY A 96 8.42 14.01 -4.92
C GLY A 96 7.22 14.61 -4.17
N VAL A 97 6.43 13.78 -3.49
CA VAL A 97 5.27 14.18 -2.68
C VAL A 97 5.70 14.92 -1.42
N LEU A 98 6.83 14.51 -0.85
CA LEU A 98 7.51 15.15 0.26
C LEU A 98 8.92 15.55 -0.20
N SER A 99 9.39 16.72 0.21
CA SER A 99 10.77 17.15 0.03
C SER A 99 11.44 17.28 1.39
N VAL A 100 12.63 16.71 1.52
CA VAL A 100 13.54 16.97 2.64
C VAL A 100 14.52 18.04 2.16
N GLY A 101 14.52 19.20 2.81
CA GLY A 101 15.41 20.32 2.49
C GLY A 101 16.86 20.05 2.92
N LEU A 102 17.48 19.05 2.28
CA LEU A 102 18.89 18.70 2.43
C LEU A 102 19.79 19.53 1.50
#